data_AF-A0A1V5JSI5-F1
#
_entry.id   AF-A0A1V5JSI5-F1
#
_cell.length_a   1.000
_cell.length_b   1.000
_cell.length_c   1.000
_cell.angle_alpha   90.00
_cell.angle_beta   90.00
_cell.angle_gamma   90.00
#
_symmetry.space_group_name_H-M   'P 1'
#
loop_
_entity.id
_entity.type
_entity.pdbx_description
1 polymer ?
#
loop_
_entity_poly.entity_id
_entity_poly.type
_entity_poly.pdbx_seq_one_letter_code
_entity_poly.pdbx_strand_id
1 'polypeptide(L)'
;MTIDGAVWEDLRLTYRMKTAIDRQVRRSAEGQLFGYEALPAGMKFWCRVQGDRPEDLDRVDGWIGGQRLRLGRSRSAEYGAVELKAWKAPDGGASLPQGKGDPCQLVLYLLSDLALVRDGVPTLLPRGEDLGLKGGALNLGRSFLRHRRYTPWNAFFNGRMAERQVLCKGSVLCFTVPEPVDPEEFQRALEGGAGCHREEGLGQIWVNPPWVLSPPPLRKGATLPSEEGPSKPPRSGLAVYLRRKADRIALSQDAYTTGLAWAKEWFELSKKITADGAKVPGKSQWSSLREVALRFQETPEVLKRKVLEEFCGESLRRRAWESAGTQRRSLKDAIDAALKGAIEASLKDARGDRRGFPSLALYHAAVEMGRLLARPTEEKRKGGSRR
;
A
#
# COMPACT_ATOMS: atom_id res chain seq x y z
N MET A 1 -18.43 8.69 16.77
CA MET A 1 -19.11 9.99 16.69
C MET A 1 -20.58 9.72 16.80
N THR A 2 -21.27 10.40 17.70
CA THR A 2 -22.71 10.30 17.87
C THR A 2 -23.43 11.15 16.81
N ILE A 3 -24.77 11.04 16.73
CA ILE A 3 -25.58 11.76 15.73
C ILE A 3 -25.45 13.29 15.91
N ASP A 4 -25.27 13.76 17.12
CA ASP A 4 -25.01 15.16 17.49
C ASP A 4 -23.56 15.61 17.27
N GLY A 5 -22.70 14.76 16.71
CA GLY A 5 -21.31 15.12 16.41
C GLY A 5 -20.38 15.07 17.61
N ALA A 6 -20.81 14.51 18.76
CA ALA A 6 -19.92 14.34 19.90
C ALA A 6 -18.86 13.28 19.60
N VAL A 7 -17.61 13.62 19.92
CA VAL A 7 -16.48 12.69 19.86
C VAL A 7 -16.58 11.74 21.06
N TRP A 8 -16.40 10.44 20.81
CA TRP A 8 -16.26 9.46 21.89
C TRP A 8 -14.84 9.60 22.44
N GLU A 9 -14.68 10.36 23.53
CA GLU A 9 -13.37 10.73 24.09
C GLU A 9 -12.63 9.55 24.75
N ASP A 10 -13.35 8.47 25.11
CA ASP A 10 -12.80 7.34 25.90
C ASP A 10 -12.90 5.98 25.17
N LEU A 11 -12.81 5.94 23.83
CA LEU A 11 -12.66 4.65 23.15
C LEU A 11 -11.26 4.06 23.39
N ARG A 12 -11.07 3.44 24.55
CA ARG A 12 -9.83 2.74 24.90
C ARG A 12 -9.89 1.31 24.37
N LEU A 13 -9.09 1.04 23.35
CA LEU A 13 -8.93 -0.31 22.84
C LEU A 13 -8.28 -1.19 23.91
N THR A 14 -8.77 -2.42 24.05
CA THR A 14 -8.14 -3.41 24.93
C THR A 14 -7.15 -4.21 24.12
N TYR A 15 -5.86 -4.13 24.48
CA TYR A 15 -4.84 -5.00 23.90
C TYR A 15 -4.66 -6.27 24.74
N ARG A 16 -4.65 -7.44 24.10
CA ARG A 16 -4.33 -8.72 24.74
C ARG A 16 -3.41 -9.56 23.84
N MET A 17 -2.42 -10.19 24.44
CA MET A 17 -1.60 -11.20 23.78
C MET A 17 -2.15 -12.60 24.08
N LYS A 18 -2.22 -13.45 23.06
CA LYS A 18 -2.63 -14.85 23.15
C LYS A 18 -1.60 -15.73 22.47
N THR A 19 -1.43 -16.94 23.01
CA THR A 19 -0.65 -18.00 22.37
C THR A 19 -1.57 -19.20 22.05
N ALA A 20 -1.32 -19.89 20.95
CA ALA A 20 -1.96 -21.17 20.70
C ALA A 20 -1.33 -22.26 21.59
N ILE A 21 -2.17 -23.14 22.16
CA ILE A 21 -1.70 -24.28 22.94
C ILE A 21 -1.66 -25.50 22.03
N ASP A 22 -0.50 -26.14 21.94
CA ASP A 22 -0.38 -27.47 21.37
C ASP A 22 -1.04 -28.46 22.35
N ARG A 23 -2.13 -29.08 21.90
CA ARG A 23 -2.94 -29.99 22.73
C ARG A 23 -2.24 -31.29 23.06
N GLN A 24 -1.26 -31.72 22.26
CA GLN A 24 -0.53 -32.97 22.49
C GLN A 24 0.49 -32.82 23.61
N VAL A 25 1.28 -31.75 23.58
CA VAL A 25 2.31 -31.45 24.59
C VAL A 25 1.84 -30.53 25.72
N ARG A 26 0.60 -30.02 25.64
CA ARG A 26 0.00 -29.04 26.59
C ARG A 26 0.91 -27.84 26.87
N ARG A 27 1.65 -27.40 25.84
CA ARG A 27 2.57 -26.26 25.88
C ARG A 27 2.18 -25.26 24.81
N SER A 28 2.72 -24.04 24.91
CA SER A 28 2.62 -23.05 23.84
C SER A 28 3.15 -23.64 22.54
N ALA A 29 2.37 -23.59 21.47
CA ALA A 29 2.84 -23.91 20.14
C ALA A 29 3.88 -22.88 19.70
N GLU A 30 4.96 -23.36 19.08
CA GLU A 30 6.06 -22.51 18.64
C GLU A 30 5.60 -21.54 17.54
N GLY A 31 6.01 -20.28 17.64
CA GLY A 31 5.68 -19.25 16.64
C GLY A 31 4.21 -18.81 16.58
N GLN A 32 3.36 -19.26 17.50
CA GLN A 32 1.91 -18.96 17.53
C GLN A 32 1.53 -17.91 18.57
N LEU A 33 2.32 -16.84 18.68
CA LEU A 33 2.04 -15.69 19.55
C LEU A 33 1.38 -14.56 18.75
N PHE A 34 0.18 -14.13 19.15
CA PHE A 34 -0.59 -13.10 18.46
C PHE A 34 -1.13 -12.05 19.43
N GLY A 35 -1.14 -10.79 19.00
CA GLY A 35 -1.78 -9.69 19.71
C GLY A 35 -3.13 -9.34 19.10
N TYR A 36 -4.12 -9.04 19.94
CA TYR A 36 -5.42 -8.52 19.54
C TYR A 36 -5.66 -7.17 20.20
N GLU A 37 -5.97 -6.16 19.38
CA GLU A 37 -6.61 -4.93 19.83
C GLU A 37 -8.11 -5.06 19.57
N ALA A 38 -8.91 -4.90 20.62
CA ALA A 38 -10.35 -5.09 20.55
C ALA A 38 -11.11 -3.88 21.08
N LEU A 39 -12.27 -3.63 20.48
CA LEU A 39 -13.27 -2.71 21.02
C LEU A 39 -13.77 -3.25 22.37
N PRO A 40 -13.96 -2.39 23.38
CA PRO A 40 -14.47 -2.82 24.69
C PRO A 40 -15.89 -3.39 24.58
N ALA A 41 -16.22 -4.29 25.49
CA ALA A 41 -17.58 -4.83 25.61
C ALA A 41 -18.57 -3.73 26.06
N GLY A 42 -19.85 -3.91 25.73
CA GLY A 42 -20.92 -2.96 26.10
C GLY A 42 -21.12 -1.81 25.11
N MET A 43 -20.26 -1.69 24.08
CA MET A 43 -20.48 -0.75 22.99
C MET A 43 -21.75 -1.11 22.22
N LYS A 44 -22.52 -0.07 21.85
CA LYS A 44 -23.72 -0.18 21.03
C LYS A 44 -23.47 0.46 19.67
N PHE A 45 -23.86 -0.23 18.63
CA PHE A 45 -23.75 0.25 17.26
C PHE A 45 -25.13 0.23 16.62
N TRP A 46 -25.39 1.24 15.82
CA TRP A 46 -26.57 1.29 14.97
C TRP A 46 -26.20 0.79 13.59
N CYS A 47 -27.06 -0.05 13.03
CA CYS A 47 -27.02 -0.41 11.63
C CYS A 47 -28.42 -0.18 11.06
N ARG A 48 -28.47 0.28 9.81
CA ARG A 48 -29.72 0.42 9.07
C ARG A 48 -29.83 -0.76 8.12
N VAL A 49 -30.97 -1.44 8.14
CA VAL A 49 -31.35 -2.43 7.14
C VAL A 49 -32.41 -1.78 6.26
N GLN A 50 -32.23 -1.90 4.95
CA GLN A 50 -33.15 -1.38 3.95
C GLN A 50 -33.56 -2.54 3.05
N GLY A 51 -34.80 -2.51 2.61
CA GLY A 51 -35.36 -3.49 1.69
C GLY A 51 -36.34 -2.77 0.78
N ASP A 52 -36.45 -3.25 -0.46
CA ASP A 52 -37.38 -2.68 -1.43
C ASP A 52 -38.84 -2.94 -1.03
N ARG A 53 -39.07 -3.98 -0.21
CA ARG A 53 -40.39 -4.42 0.24
C ARG A 53 -40.43 -4.54 1.77
N PRO A 54 -41.52 -4.07 2.42
CA PRO A 54 -41.68 -4.21 3.86
C PRO A 54 -41.58 -5.67 4.36
N GLU A 55 -42.09 -6.63 3.58
CA GLU A 55 -42.10 -8.04 3.99
C GLU A 55 -40.69 -8.65 4.06
N ASP A 56 -39.74 -8.11 3.29
CA ASP A 56 -38.34 -8.55 3.35
C ASP A 56 -37.69 -8.10 4.67
N LEU A 57 -38.06 -6.93 5.19
CA LEU A 57 -37.58 -6.44 6.48
C LEU A 57 -38.12 -7.29 7.63
N ASP A 58 -39.40 -7.69 7.58
CA ASP A 58 -39.99 -8.58 8.58
C ASP A 58 -39.31 -9.96 8.58
N ARG A 59 -38.94 -10.48 7.40
CA ARG A 59 -38.16 -11.73 7.30
C ARG A 59 -36.77 -11.58 7.90
N VAL A 60 -36.07 -10.48 7.62
CA VAL A 60 -34.75 -10.23 8.19
C VAL A 60 -34.85 -10.14 9.72
N ASP A 61 -35.81 -9.37 10.25
CA ASP A 61 -36.05 -9.28 11.69
C ASP A 61 -36.33 -10.67 12.30
N GLY A 62 -37.18 -11.49 11.64
CA GLY A 62 -37.43 -12.86 12.06
C GLY A 62 -36.19 -13.76 12.10
N TRP A 63 -35.17 -13.49 11.26
CA TRP A 63 -33.93 -14.27 11.23
C TRP A 63 -32.89 -13.82 12.25
N ILE A 64 -32.74 -12.52 12.48
CA ILE A 64 -31.63 -11.97 13.27
C ILE A 64 -32.05 -11.21 14.52
N GLY A 65 -33.33 -10.84 14.64
CA GLY A 65 -33.89 -10.14 15.79
C GLY A 65 -33.78 -10.96 17.06
N GLY A 66 -33.22 -10.37 18.12
CA GLY A 66 -33.01 -11.03 19.41
C GLY A 66 -31.91 -12.10 19.43
N GLN A 67 -31.26 -12.36 18.30
CA GLN A 67 -30.22 -13.38 18.20
C GLN A 67 -28.89 -12.89 18.76
N ARG A 68 -28.13 -13.83 19.32
CA ARG A 68 -26.72 -13.63 19.66
C ARG A 68 -25.86 -14.09 18.50
N LEU A 69 -25.15 -13.17 17.87
CA LEU A 69 -24.29 -13.45 16.71
C LEU A 69 -22.81 -13.26 17.06
N ARG A 70 -21.93 -13.74 16.18
CA ARG A 70 -20.49 -13.43 16.22
C ARG A 70 -20.07 -12.66 14.99
N LEU A 71 -19.75 -11.38 15.16
CA LEU A 71 -19.28 -10.48 14.10
C LEU A 71 -17.75 -10.30 14.17
N GLY A 72 -17.13 -9.96 13.04
CA GLY A 72 -15.68 -9.72 12.95
C GLY A 72 -14.83 -10.98 12.68
N ARG A 73 -13.51 -10.86 12.86
CA ARG A 73 -12.51 -11.86 12.42
C ARG A 73 -12.19 -12.93 13.47
N SER A 74 -12.02 -12.54 14.74
CA SER A 74 -11.50 -13.41 15.79
C SER A 74 -12.60 -14.13 16.59
N ARG A 75 -13.60 -14.68 15.88
CA ARG A 75 -14.82 -15.24 16.48
C ARG A 75 -14.54 -16.42 17.41
N SER A 76 -13.47 -17.19 17.17
CA SER A 76 -13.05 -18.33 18.00
C SER A 76 -12.20 -17.94 19.21
N ALA A 77 -11.75 -16.67 19.31
CA ALA A 77 -10.84 -16.19 20.35
C ALA A 77 -11.55 -15.30 21.39
N GLU A 78 -12.82 -15.57 21.68
CA GLU A 78 -13.68 -14.85 22.65
C GLU A 78 -14.13 -13.44 22.20
N TYR A 79 -13.89 -13.06 20.94
CA TYR A 79 -14.29 -11.76 20.41
C TYR A 79 -15.53 -11.83 19.51
N GLY A 80 -16.19 -10.68 19.37
CA GLY A 80 -17.23 -10.48 18.35
C GLY A 80 -18.64 -10.91 18.74
N ALA A 81 -18.85 -11.37 19.98
CA ALA A 81 -20.19 -11.65 20.47
C ALA A 81 -21.03 -10.36 20.52
N VAL A 82 -22.18 -10.37 19.86
CA VAL A 82 -23.13 -9.25 19.83
C VAL A 82 -24.54 -9.77 20.05
N GLU A 83 -25.38 -8.93 20.64
CA GLU A 83 -26.81 -9.12 20.71
C GLU A 83 -27.46 -8.13 19.75
N LEU A 84 -28.31 -8.63 18.85
CA LEU A 84 -29.05 -7.78 17.94
C LEU A 84 -30.44 -7.50 18.52
N LYS A 85 -30.77 -6.22 18.63
CA LYS A 85 -32.11 -5.76 18.97
C LYS A 85 -32.64 -4.96 17.80
N ALA A 86 -33.72 -5.43 17.21
CA ALA A 86 -34.40 -4.65 16.22
C ALA A 86 -35.02 -3.42 16.87
N TRP A 87 -34.89 -2.31 16.15
CA TRP A 87 -35.52 -1.06 16.51
C TRP A 87 -36.23 -0.57 15.26
N LYS A 88 -37.56 -0.59 15.29
CA LYS A 88 -38.35 -0.01 14.22
C LYS A 88 -38.14 1.50 14.27
N ALA A 89 -37.70 2.06 13.14
CA ALA A 89 -37.65 3.51 13.00
C ALA A 89 -39.08 4.07 13.17
N PRO A 90 -39.24 5.28 13.72
CA PRO A 90 -40.55 5.94 13.76
C PRO A 90 -41.18 6.03 12.37
N ASP A 91 -42.51 5.99 12.31
CA ASP A 91 -43.26 6.19 11.07
C ASP A 91 -42.86 7.54 10.42
N GLY A 92 -42.60 7.53 9.12
CA GLY A 92 -42.01 8.66 8.38
C GLY A 92 -40.49 8.58 8.18
N GLY A 93 -39.85 7.53 8.73
CA GLY A 93 -38.40 7.34 8.63
C GLY A 93 -37.64 8.26 9.57
N ALA A 94 -36.49 7.82 10.07
CA ALA A 94 -35.58 8.70 10.78
C ALA A 94 -34.96 9.67 9.76
N SER A 95 -35.63 10.78 9.45
CA SER A 95 -35.00 11.87 8.71
C SER A 95 -33.84 12.37 9.56
N LEU A 96 -32.62 12.12 9.09
CA LEU A 96 -31.41 12.62 9.74
C LEU A 96 -31.50 14.15 9.73
N PRO A 97 -31.35 14.86 10.86
CA PRO A 97 -31.58 16.29 10.87
C PRO A 97 -30.63 17.00 9.92
N GLN A 98 -31.16 17.98 9.18
CA GLN A 98 -30.42 18.80 8.23
C GLN A 98 -30.22 20.19 8.84
N GLY A 99 -29.00 20.70 8.78
CA GLY A 99 -28.69 22.06 9.15
C GLY A 99 -29.07 23.04 8.03
N LYS A 100 -29.45 24.26 8.43
CA LYS A 100 -29.73 25.35 7.51
C LYS A 100 -28.39 25.98 7.10
N GLY A 101 -27.91 25.62 5.91
CA GLY A 101 -26.71 26.18 5.28
C GLY A 101 -27.03 27.19 4.19
N ASP A 102 -25.99 27.60 3.47
CA ASP A 102 -26.13 28.31 2.19
C ASP A 102 -26.84 27.39 1.18
N PRO A 103 -27.96 27.81 0.56
CA PRO A 103 -28.73 26.97 -0.36
C PRO A 103 -27.95 26.56 -1.61
N CYS A 104 -26.87 27.27 -1.96
CA CYS A 104 -25.98 26.94 -3.07
C CYS A 104 -24.73 26.15 -2.62
N GLN A 105 -24.70 25.69 -1.37
CA GLN A 105 -23.64 24.84 -0.82
C GLN A 105 -24.23 23.58 -0.18
N LEU A 106 -23.75 22.43 -0.62
CA LEU A 106 -24.11 21.14 -0.04
C LEU A 106 -22.89 20.51 0.63
N VAL A 107 -23.05 20.08 1.86
CA VAL A 107 -22.03 19.39 2.63
C VAL A 107 -22.48 17.96 2.86
N LEU A 108 -21.75 17.01 2.32
CA LEU A 108 -22.06 15.58 2.41
C LEU A 108 -21.08 14.92 3.38
N TYR A 109 -21.59 14.30 4.42
CA TYR A 109 -20.80 13.49 5.33
C TYR A 109 -21.01 12.01 5.05
N LEU A 110 -19.90 11.29 4.83
CA LEU A 110 -19.97 9.86 4.52
C LEU A 110 -20.15 9.03 5.80
N LEU A 111 -21.33 8.45 5.99
CA LEU A 111 -21.64 7.56 7.12
C LEU A 111 -20.98 6.19 6.94
N SER A 112 -20.89 5.72 5.70
CA SER A 112 -20.20 4.50 5.30
C SER A 112 -19.12 4.81 4.27
N ASP A 113 -18.34 3.80 3.90
CA ASP A 113 -17.45 3.95 2.75
C ASP A 113 -18.28 4.15 1.47
N LEU A 114 -17.74 4.91 0.54
CA LEU A 114 -18.37 5.23 -0.74
C LEU A 114 -17.48 4.71 -1.88
N ALA A 115 -18.02 3.77 -2.65
CA ALA A 115 -17.38 3.19 -3.82
C ALA A 115 -18.00 3.79 -5.08
N LEU A 116 -17.32 4.73 -5.73
CA LEU A 116 -17.76 5.32 -6.99
C LEU A 116 -17.02 4.67 -8.16
N VAL A 117 -17.71 4.55 -9.28
CA VAL A 117 -17.15 4.08 -10.55
C VAL A 117 -17.58 5.04 -11.64
N ARG A 118 -16.61 5.48 -12.44
CA ARG A 118 -16.85 6.27 -13.65
C ARG A 118 -16.08 5.61 -14.79
N ASP A 119 -16.77 5.35 -15.90
CA ASP A 119 -16.19 4.70 -17.07
C ASP A 119 -15.49 3.36 -16.75
N GLY A 120 -16.05 2.61 -15.80
CA GLY A 120 -15.50 1.32 -15.35
C GLY A 120 -14.31 1.42 -14.39
N VAL A 121 -13.88 2.62 -14.00
CA VAL A 121 -12.72 2.85 -13.12
C VAL A 121 -13.17 3.40 -11.76
N PRO A 122 -12.60 2.92 -10.64
CA PRO A 122 -12.85 3.50 -9.33
C PRO A 122 -12.55 5.00 -9.29
N THR A 123 -13.48 5.78 -8.75
CA THR A 123 -13.39 7.25 -8.66
C THR A 123 -13.20 7.68 -7.20
N LEU A 124 -12.04 8.28 -6.91
CA LEU A 124 -11.69 8.81 -5.59
C LEU A 124 -11.78 10.33 -5.51
N LEU A 125 -12.11 10.99 -6.62
CA LEU A 125 -12.37 12.42 -6.69
C LEU A 125 -13.76 12.63 -7.31
N PRO A 126 -14.81 12.75 -6.46
CA PRO A 126 -16.18 12.78 -6.93
C PRO A 126 -16.49 14.11 -7.64
N ARG A 127 -17.31 14.03 -8.67
CA ARG A 127 -18.05 15.15 -9.26
C ARG A 127 -19.47 15.13 -8.71
N GLY A 128 -20.18 16.25 -8.82
CA GLY A 128 -21.58 16.32 -8.40
C GLY A 128 -22.42 15.24 -9.10
N GLU A 129 -22.18 14.99 -10.38
CA GLU A 129 -22.93 14.02 -11.19
C GLU A 129 -22.79 12.58 -10.68
N ASP A 130 -21.66 12.21 -10.07
CA ASP A 130 -21.49 10.86 -9.51
C ASP A 130 -22.45 10.59 -8.33
N LEU A 131 -23.03 11.64 -7.76
CA LEU A 131 -23.95 11.63 -6.62
C LEU A 131 -25.34 12.14 -7.00
N GLY A 132 -25.61 12.34 -8.29
CA GLY A 132 -26.89 12.90 -8.77
C GLY A 132 -27.03 14.41 -8.59
N LEU A 133 -25.95 15.12 -8.25
CA LEU A 133 -25.94 16.57 -8.05
C LEU A 133 -25.49 17.31 -9.33
N LYS A 134 -26.47 17.71 -10.16
CA LYS A 134 -26.21 18.34 -11.46
C LYS A 134 -25.45 19.66 -11.32
N GLY A 135 -24.33 19.80 -12.03
CA GLY A 135 -23.53 21.03 -12.01
C GLY A 135 -22.81 21.28 -10.69
N GLY A 136 -22.82 20.30 -9.78
CA GLY A 136 -22.15 20.40 -8.49
C GLY A 136 -20.62 20.37 -8.64
N ALA A 137 -19.96 21.47 -8.30
CA ALA A 137 -18.51 21.58 -8.27
C ALA A 137 -17.97 21.27 -6.87
N LEU A 138 -17.11 20.26 -6.75
CA LEU A 138 -16.46 19.91 -5.49
C LEU A 138 -15.46 21.00 -5.08
N ASN A 139 -15.65 21.58 -3.89
CA ASN A 139 -14.72 22.50 -3.27
C ASN A 139 -13.72 21.74 -2.40
N LEU A 140 -12.54 21.46 -2.95
CA LEU A 140 -11.48 20.74 -2.24
C LEU A 140 -10.96 21.47 -1.00
N GLY A 141 -10.89 22.81 -1.02
CA GLY A 141 -10.42 23.61 0.11
C GLY A 141 -11.34 23.54 1.34
N ARG A 142 -12.60 23.13 1.14
CA ARG A 142 -13.59 22.93 2.21
C ARG A 142 -13.91 21.45 2.46
N SER A 143 -13.30 20.53 1.71
CA SER A 143 -13.58 19.10 1.81
C SER A 143 -12.49 18.38 2.59
N PHE A 144 -12.86 17.27 3.23
CA PHE A 144 -11.92 16.34 3.85
C PHE A 144 -12.12 14.95 3.23
N LEU A 145 -11.11 14.50 2.48
CA LEU A 145 -11.15 13.22 1.76
C LEU A 145 -10.16 12.25 2.38
N ARG A 146 -10.63 11.08 2.80
CA ARG A 146 -9.77 9.94 3.10
C ARG A 146 -10.12 8.81 2.16
N HIS A 147 -9.10 8.17 1.60
CA HIS A 147 -9.28 6.99 0.75
C HIS A 147 -8.67 5.76 1.42
N ARG A 148 -9.15 4.58 1.03
CA ARG A 148 -8.49 3.30 1.35
C ARG A 148 -8.72 2.30 0.23
N ARG A 149 -7.88 1.27 0.23
CA ARG A 149 -8.11 0.05 -0.54
C ARG A 149 -8.27 -1.13 0.39
N TYR A 150 -9.19 -2.03 0.09
CA TYR A 150 -9.35 -3.26 0.83
C TYR A 150 -9.92 -4.37 -0.06
N THR A 151 -9.68 -5.60 0.35
CA THR A 151 -10.19 -6.78 -0.35
C THR A 151 -11.14 -7.53 0.59
N PRO A 152 -12.45 -7.57 0.29
CA PRO A 152 -13.41 -8.36 1.06
C PRO A 152 -13.03 -9.84 1.06
N TRP A 153 -13.38 -10.53 2.14
CA TRP A 153 -13.30 -11.98 2.22
C TRP A 153 -14.67 -12.59 2.05
N ASN A 154 -14.81 -13.51 1.09
CA ASN A 154 -16.02 -14.30 0.92
C ASN A 154 -15.86 -15.64 1.64
N ALA A 155 -16.71 -15.87 2.65
CA ALA A 155 -16.66 -17.09 3.45
C ALA A 155 -17.15 -18.34 2.69
N PHE A 156 -18.11 -18.18 1.77
CA PHE A 156 -18.64 -19.28 0.96
C PHE A 156 -17.58 -19.83 0.00
N PHE A 157 -16.84 -18.93 -0.68
CA PHE A 157 -15.74 -19.31 -1.56
C PHE A 157 -14.39 -19.52 -0.86
N ASN A 158 -14.33 -19.26 0.46
CA ASN A 158 -13.09 -19.29 1.23
C ASN A 158 -11.94 -18.50 0.56
N GLY A 159 -12.26 -17.29 0.07
CA GLY A 159 -11.38 -16.54 -0.81
C GLY A 159 -11.55 -15.03 -0.74
N ARG A 160 -10.55 -14.31 -1.27
CA ARG A 160 -10.59 -12.85 -1.43
C ARG A 160 -11.40 -12.49 -2.68
N MET A 161 -12.24 -11.47 -2.55
CA MET A 161 -12.97 -10.88 -3.68
C MET A 161 -12.09 -9.87 -4.44
N ALA A 162 -12.66 -9.14 -5.39
CA ALA A 162 -11.97 -8.03 -6.04
C ALA A 162 -11.58 -6.94 -5.02
N GLU A 163 -10.42 -6.31 -5.22
CA GLU A 163 -10.02 -5.14 -4.44
C GLU A 163 -10.98 -3.98 -4.72
N ARG A 164 -11.36 -3.27 -3.66
CA ARG A 164 -12.17 -2.06 -3.73
C ARG A 164 -11.34 -0.86 -3.32
N GLN A 165 -11.42 0.20 -4.10
CA GLN A 165 -10.90 1.52 -3.76
C GLN A 165 -12.10 2.41 -3.42
N VAL A 166 -12.08 3.02 -2.24
CA VAL A 166 -13.23 3.74 -1.71
C VAL A 166 -12.81 5.03 -1.04
N LEU A 167 -13.74 5.99 -1.01
CA LEU A 167 -13.73 7.07 -0.03
C LEU A 167 -14.17 6.50 1.31
N CYS A 168 -13.41 6.78 2.36
CA CYS A 168 -13.68 6.29 3.70
C CYS A 168 -14.87 7.03 4.31
N LYS A 169 -15.66 6.30 5.09
CA LYS A 169 -16.54 6.91 6.09
C LYS A 169 -15.81 7.96 6.93
N GLY A 170 -16.51 9.02 7.31
CA GLY A 170 -15.95 10.18 7.99
C GLY A 170 -15.38 11.25 7.06
N SER A 171 -15.34 11.02 5.74
CA SER A 171 -15.01 12.07 4.77
C SER A 171 -16.14 13.10 4.68
N VAL A 172 -15.79 14.34 4.37
CA VAL A 172 -16.70 15.48 4.16
C VAL A 172 -16.50 15.99 2.74
N LEU A 173 -17.57 16.04 1.94
CA LEU A 173 -17.57 16.54 0.56
C LEU A 173 -18.38 17.83 0.51
N CYS A 174 -17.74 18.95 0.18
CA CYS A 174 -18.42 20.23 0.06
C CYS A 174 -18.59 20.59 -1.41
N PHE A 175 -19.82 20.71 -1.88
CA PHE A 175 -20.16 21.09 -3.25
C PHE A 175 -20.72 22.50 -3.31
N THR A 176 -20.33 23.25 -4.34
CA THR A 176 -21.01 24.46 -4.79
C THR A 176 -21.92 24.08 -5.94
N VAL A 177 -23.17 24.52 -5.91
CA VAL A 177 -24.16 24.26 -6.95
C VAL A 177 -24.63 25.58 -7.59
N PRO A 178 -24.98 25.57 -8.89
CA PRO A 178 -25.40 26.78 -9.59
C PRO A 178 -26.79 27.24 -9.15
N GLU A 179 -27.66 26.31 -8.75
CA GLU A 179 -29.03 26.57 -8.32
C GLU A 179 -29.25 26.03 -6.91
N PRO A 180 -30.11 26.68 -6.10
CA PRO A 180 -30.51 26.18 -4.79
C PRO A 180 -31.01 24.73 -4.84
N VAL A 181 -30.51 23.90 -3.92
CA VAL A 181 -30.98 22.52 -3.77
C VAL A 181 -31.57 22.34 -2.37
N ASP A 182 -32.76 21.76 -2.28
CA ASP A 182 -33.36 21.38 -1.00
C ASP A 182 -32.59 20.19 -0.40
N PRO A 183 -31.92 20.37 0.77
CA PRO A 183 -31.17 19.31 1.43
C PRO A 183 -32.02 18.10 1.82
N GLU A 184 -33.31 18.30 2.17
CA GLU A 184 -34.20 17.22 2.56
C GLU A 184 -34.63 16.38 1.36
N GLU A 185 -34.94 17.02 0.23
CA GLU A 185 -35.19 16.34 -1.03
C GLU A 185 -33.95 15.55 -1.49
N PHE A 186 -32.78 16.17 -1.43
CA PHE A 186 -31.54 15.50 -1.82
C PHE A 186 -31.18 14.34 -0.88
N GLN A 187 -31.43 14.47 0.44
CA GLN A 187 -31.27 13.38 1.39
C GLN A 187 -32.21 12.20 1.07
N ARG A 188 -33.46 12.46 0.67
CA ARG A 188 -34.41 11.42 0.23
C ARG A 188 -33.93 10.73 -1.05
N ALA A 189 -33.41 11.49 -2.02
CA ALA A 189 -32.85 10.92 -3.25
C ALA A 189 -31.65 9.98 -2.97
N LEU A 190 -30.89 10.25 -1.91
CA LEU A 190 -29.75 9.44 -1.47
C LEU A 190 -30.11 8.35 -0.46
N GLU A 191 -31.39 8.16 -0.12
CA GLU A 191 -31.81 7.26 0.95
C GLU A 191 -31.36 5.80 0.70
N GLY A 192 -31.42 5.33 -0.55
CA GLY A 192 -30.94 3.99 -0.93
C GLY A 192 -29.41 3.85 -1.01
N GLY A 193 -28.67 4.91 -0.70
CA GLY A 193 -27.22 5.00 -0.84
C GLY A 193 -26.75 5.28 -2.27
N ALA A 194 -25.50 5.77 -2.36
CA ALA A 194 -24.83 6.12 -3.62
C ALA A 194 -23.70 5.15 -3.99
N GLY A 195 -23.44 5.01 -5.30
CA GLY A 195 -22.34 4.18 -5.80
C GLY A 195 -22.59 2.68 -5.72
N CYS A 196 -21.51 1.90 -5.67
CA CYS A 196 -21.52 0.44 -5.67
C CYS A 196 -21.57 -0.17 -4.27
N HIS A 197 -21.99 -1.43 -4.19
CA HIS A 197 -22.01 -2.25 -2.96
C HIS A 197 -22.97 -1.75 -1.87
N ARG A 198 -24.10 -1.16 -2.28
CA ARG A 198 -25.13 -0.62 -1.39
C ARG A 198 -25.78 -1.73 -0.55
N GLU A 199 -25.91 -2.91 -1.14
CA GLU A 199 -26.36 -4.15 -0.50
C GLU A 199 -25.44 -4.62 0.66
N GLU A 200 -24.18 -4.18 0.67
CA GLU A 200 -23.23 -4.43 1.76
C GLU A 200 -23.15 -3.28 2.78
N GLY A 201 -24.01 -2.26 2.61
CA GLY A 201 -24.07 -1.07 3.47
C GLY A 201 -23.08 0.04 3.10
N LEU A 202 -22.53 0.04 1.88
CA LEU A 202 -21.77 1.19 1.36
C LEU A 202 -22.70 2.28 0.82
N GLY A 203 -22.14 3.47 0.59
CA GLY A 203 -22.84 4.57 -0.06
C GLY A 203 -23.78 5.39 0.82
N GLN A 204 -23.79 5.18 2.13
CA GLN A 204 -24.65 5.92 3.06
C GLN A 204 -24.09 7.33 3.32
N ILE A 205 -24.90 8.35 3.04
CA ILE A 205 -24.51 9.76 3.06
C ILE A 205 -25.52 10.55 3.91
N TRP A 206 -24.99 11.45 4.73
CA TRP A 206 -25.77 12.45 5.45
C TRP A 206 -25.54 13.84 4.84
N VAL A 207 -26.60 14.43 4.30
CA VAL A 207 -26.64 15.76 3.72
C VAL A 207 -26.78 16.82 4.80
N ASN A 208 -25.94 17.85 4.73
CA ASN A 208 -25.90 19.00 5.64
C ASN A 208 -26.04 18.64 7.13
N PRO A 209 -25.21 17.75 7.70
CA PRO A 209 -25.31 17.46 9.13
C PRO A 209 -25.10 18.75 9.95
N PRO A 210 -25.98 19.09 10.89
CA PRO A 210 -25.90 20.34 11.66
C PRO A 210 -24.55 20.56 12.31
N TRP A 211 -23.97 19.50 12.88
CA TRP A 211 -22.67 19.54 13.54
C TRP A 211 -21.48 19.62 12.56
N VAL A 212 -21.65 19.35 11.26
CA VAL A 212 -20.58 19.62 10.28
C VAL A 212 -20.63 21.08 9.87
N LEU A 213 -21.84 21.63 9.67
CA LEU A 213 -22.04 23.04 9.32
C LEU A 213 -21.67 23.98 10.47
N SER A 214 -21.99 23.59 11.69
CA SER A 214 -21.67 24.29 12.93
C SER A 214 -20.92 23.32 13.85
N PRO A 215 -19.61 23.10 13.62
CA PRO A 215 -18.83 22.17 14.41
C PRO A 215 -18.82 22.54 15.88
N PRO A 216 -18.98 21.54 16.78
CA PRO A 216 -18.78 21.79 18.19
C PRO A 216 -17.35 22.32 18.39
N PRO A 217 -17.12 23.17 19.40
CA PRO A 217 -15.78 23.68 19.67
C PRO A 217 -14.80 22.52 19.79
N LEU A 218 -13.70 22.60 19.05
CA LEU A 218 -12.62 21.64 19.17
C LEU A 218 -12.13 21.67 20.61
N ARG A 219 -12.40 20.61 21.37
CA ARG A 219 -11.88 20.47 22.73
C ARG A 219 -10.37 20.32 22.62
N LYS A 220 -9.64 21.35 23.10
CA LYS A 220 -8.19 21.28 23.31
C LYS A 220 -7.93 20.15 24.30
N GLY A 221 -7.48 19.00 23.82
CA GLY A 221 -7.35 17.78 24.61
C GLY A 221 -7.39 16.49 23.78
N ALA A 222 -7.94 16.54 22.56
CA ALA A 222 -7.59 15.54 21.56
C ALA A 222 -6.09 15.64 21.36
N THR A 223 -5.37 14.59 21.73
CA THR A 223 -3.93 14.47 21.61
C THR A 223 -3.56 14.96 20.20
N LEU A 224 -2.98 16.16 20.10
CA LEU A 224 -2.18 16.48 18.92
C LEU A 224 -1.24 15.29 18.77
N PRO A 225 -1.04 14.71 17.57
CA PRO A 225 0.00 13.70 17.40
C PRO A 225 1.23 14.24 18.11
N SER A 226 1.66 13.52 19.14
CA SER A 226 2.62 14.02 20.12
C SER A 226 3.74 14.74 19.39
N GLU A 227 4.02 15.99 19.76
CA GLU A 227 5.28 16.64 19.37
C GLU A 227 6.49 15.96 20.03
N GLU A 228 6.29 14.85 20.75
CA GLU A 228 7.37 13.87 20.89
C GLU A 228 7.80 13.45 19.48
N GLY A 229 8.86 14.10 19.01
CA GLY A 229 9.66 13.62 17.90
C GLY A 229 9.88 12.13 18.06
N PRO A 230 10.01 11.39 16.93
CA PRO A 230 9.99 9.93 16.92
C PRO A 230 10.78 9.37 18.10
N SER A 231 10.12 8.58 18.95
CA SER A 231 10.76 8.00 20.12
C SER A 231 12.09 7.41 19.69
N LYS A 232 13.17 7.66 20.46
CA LYS A 232 14.51 7.21 20.09
C LYS A 232 14.40 5.73 19.69
N PRO A 233 14.77 5.36 18.45
CA PRO A 233 14.48 4.05 17.94
C PRO A 233 15.04 3.01 18.91
N PRO A 234 14.24 1.99 19.29
CA PRO A 234 14.67 1.00 20.27
C PRO A 234 15.98 0.39 19.78
N ARG A 235 17.01 0.33 20.63
CA ARG A 235 18.32 -0.25 20.29
C ARG A 235 18.27 -1.78 20.33
N SER A 236 17.32 -2.39 19.63
CA SER A 236 17.19 -3.84 19.50
C SER A 236 17.82 -4.33 18.20
N GLY A 237 18.22 -5.61 18.16
CA GLY A 237 18.71 -6.24 16.92
C GLY A 237 17.70 -6.17 15.78
N LEU A 238 16.39 -6.19 16.08
CA LEU A 238 15.33 -6.03 15.09
C LEU A 238 15.26 -4.61 14.52
N ALA A 239 15.44 -3.57 15.35
CA ALA A 239 15.45 -2.20 14.86
C ALA A 239 16.64 -1.94 13.92
N VAL A 240 17.82 -2.49 14.24
CA VAL A 240 18.99 -2.48 13.35
C VAL A 240 18.69 -3.19 12.03
N TYR A 241 18.04 -4.36 12.09
CA TYR A 241 17.65 -5.11 10.89
C TYR A 241 16.62 -4.35 10.03
N LEU A 242 15.58 -3.76 10.64
CA LEU A 242 14.55 -3.00 9.92
C LEU A 242 15.11 -1.73 9.30
N ARG A 243 16.03 -1.04 9.98
CA ARG A 243 16.74 0.12 9.43
C ARG A 243 17.56 -0.28 8.20
N ARG A 244 18.40 -1.33 8.32
CA ARG A 244 19.14 -1.91 7.18
C ARG A 244 18.21 -2.32 6.04
N LYS A 245 17.03 -2.85 6.33
CA LYS A 245 16.04 -3.24 5.32
C LYS A 245 15.42 -2.02 4.64
N ALA A 246 15.13 -0.94 5.37
CA ALA A 246 14.60 0.31 4.83
C ALA A 246 15.66 1.04 3.98
N ASP A 247 16.89 1.13 4.47
CA ASP A 247 18.03 1.71 3.74
C ASP A 247 18.28 0.93 2.44
N ARG A 248 18.19 -0.41 2.48
CA ARG A 248 18.26 -1.26 1.29
C ARG A 248 17.17 -0.95 0.26
N ILE A 249 15.94 -0.69 0.71
CA ILE A 249 14.83 -0.35 -0.17
C ILE A 249 15.06 1.02 -0.81
N ALA A 250 15.48 2.01 -0.02
CA ALA A 250 15.79 3.36 -0.49
C ALA A 250 16.95 3.37 -1.51
N LEU A 251 18.00 2.60 -1.27
CA LEU A 251 19.15 2.43 -2.18
C LEU A 251 18.80 1.65 -3.45
N SER A 252 17.78 0.79 -3.39
CA SER A 252 17.49 -0.18 -4.46
C SER A 252 17.15 0.48 -5.79
N GLN A 253 16.47 1.64 -5.80
CA GLN A 253 16.04 2.27 -7.04
C GLN A 253 17.22 2.98 -7.76
N ASP A 254 18.02 3.74 -7.03
CA ASP A 254 19.22 4.40 -7.58
C ASP A 254 20.27 3.38 -8.03
N ALA A 255 20.48 2.32 -7.24
CA ALA A 255 21.41 1.25 -7.57
C ALA A 255 20.93 0.46 -8.79
N TYR A 256 19.62 0.21 -8.90
CA TYR A 256 19.03 -0.44 -10.07
C TYR A 256 19.23 0.36 -11.35
N THR A 257 18.91 1.64 -11.34
CA THR A 257 19.07 2.52 -12.51
C THR A 257 20.54 2.66 -12.92
N THR A 258 21.44 2.84 -11.96
CA THR A 258 22.89 2.89 -12.20
C THR A 258 23.43 1.57 -12.75
N GLY A 259 23.02 0.44 -12.16
CA GLY A 259 23.42 -0.89 -12.63
C GLY A 259 22.97 -1.19 -14.05
N LEU A 260 21.76 -0.77 -14.43
CA LEU A 260 21.29 -0.87 -15.82
C LEU A 260 22.12 -0.03 -16.79
N ALA A 261 22.54 1.18 -16.38
CA ALA A 261 23.40 2.04 -17.19
C ALA A 261 24.78 1.38 -17.41
N TRP A 262 25.40 0.85 -16.35
CA TRP A 262 26.65 0.10 -16.43
C TRP A 262 26.53 -1.11 -17.35
N ALA A 263 25.47 -1.92 -17.20
CA ALA A 263 25.26 -3.08 -18.06
C ALA A 263 25.13 -2.72 -19.54
N LYS A 264 24.45 -1.61 -19.87
CA LYS A 264 24.35 -1.14 -21.27
C LYS A 264 25.73 -0.77 -21.83
N GLU A 265 26.51 0.02 -21.09
CA GLU A 265 27.87 0.41 -21.49
C GLU A 265 28.76 -0.83 -21.69
N TRP A 266 28.77 -1.74 -20.72
CA TRP A 266 29.59 -2.95 -20.75
C TRP A 266 29.16 -3.92 -21.84
N PHE A 267 27.87 -4.00 -22.15
CA PHE A 267 27.38 -4.83 -23.25
C PHE A 267 27.82 -4.31 -24.61
N GLU A 268 27.75 -3.00 -24.85
CA GLU A 268 28.26 -2.40 -26.09
C GLU A 268 29.78 -2.53 -26.23
N LEU A 269 30.52 -2.40 -25.12
CA LEU A 269 31.95 -2.69 -25.10
C LEU A 269 32.23 -4.17 -25.42
N SER A 270 31.45 -5.09 -24.85
CA SER A 270 31.59 -6.53 -25.08
C SER A 270 31.37 -6.89 -26.55
N LYS A 271 30.40 -6.25 -27.23
CA LYS A 271 30.17 -6.44 -28.67
C LYS A 271 31.39 -6.02 -29.50
N LYS A 272 31.96 -4.85 -29.21
CA LYS A 272 33.15 -4.34 -29.92
C LYS A 272 34.35 -5.26 -29.74
N ILE A 273 34.64 -5.67 -28.51
CA ILE A 273 35.75 -6.61 -28.20
C ILE A 273 35.54 -7.95 -28.91
N THR A 274 34.29 -8.44 -28.96
CA THR A 274 33.96 -9.70 -29.63
C THR A 274 34.08 -9.59 -31.16
N ALA A 275 33.70 -8.44 -31.74
CA ALA A 275 33.86 -8.17 -33.16
C ALA A 275 35.33 -8.18 -33.61
N ASP A 276 36.24 -7.79 -32.70
CA ASP A 276 37.70 -7.85 -32.89
C ASP A 276 38.28 -9.26 -32.70
N GLY A 277 37.43 -10.28 -32.50
CA GLY A 277 37.84 -11.68 -32.31
C GLY A 277 38.38 -12.00 -30.92
N ALA A 278 38.34 -11.05 -29.98
CA ALA A 278 38.77 -11.26 -28.60
C ALA A 278 37.66 -11.85 -27.72
N LYS A 279 38.04 -12.64 -26.71
CA LYS A 279 37.08 -13.31 -25.82
C LYS A 279 36.56 -12.35 -24.75
N VAL A 280 35.26 -12.40 -24.49
CA VAL A 280 34.58 -11.66 -23.41
C VAL A 280 33.95 -12.61 -22.39
N PRO A 281 33.58 -12.14 -21.18
CA PRO A 281 33.05 -12.99 -20.14
C PRO A 281 31.65 -13.52 -20.46
N GLY A 282 31.45 -14.82 -20.25
CA GLY A 282 30.18 -15.51 -20.50
C GLY A 282 29.15 -15.33 -19.39
N LYS A 283 27.92 -15.79 -19.63
CA LYS A 283 26.78 -15.71 -18.69
C LYS A 283 27.11 -16.25 -17.29
N SER A 284 27.84 -17.37 -17.20
CA SER A 284 28.24 -17.96 -15.92
C SER A 284 29.16 -17.04 -15.12
N GLN A 285 30.08 -16.34 -15.78
CA GLN A 285 30.99 -15.39 -15.13
C GLN A 285 30.24 -14.17 -14.59
N TRP A 286 29.24 -13.66 -15.32
CA TRP A 286 28.36 -12.59 -14.79
C TRP A 286 27.50 -13.07 -13.61
N SER A 287 27.03 -14.32 -13.63
CA SER A 287 26.32 -14.90 -12.48
C SER A 287 27.20 -15.01 -11.24
N SER A 288 28.46 -15.44 -11.40
CA SER A 288 29.39 -15.50 -10.27
C SER A 288 29.80 -14.10 -9.78
N LEU A 289 29.91 -13.11 -10.68
CA LEU A 289 30.20 -11.72 -10.28
C LEU A 289 29.08 -11.12 -9.42
N ARG A 290 27.82 -11.44 -9.74
CA ARG A 290 26.65 -11.08 -8.93
C ARG A 290 26.74 -11.63 -7.50
N GLU A 291 27.22 -12.87 -7.34
CA GLU A 291 27.40 -13.49 -6.01
C GLU A 291 28.50 -12.78 -5.19
N VAL A 292 29.60 -12.40 -5.85
CA VAL A 292 30.67 -11.58 -5.22
C VAL A 292 30.11 -10.24 -4.77
N ALA A 293 29.30 -9.59 -5.60
CA ALA A 293 28.66 -8.31 -5.25
C ALA A 293 27.74 -8.40 -4.03
N LEU A 294 26.98 -9.49 -3.88
CA LEU A 294 26.17 -9.73 -2.68
C LEU A 294 27.02 -9.98 -1.43
N ARG A 295 28.12 -10.73 -1.57
CA ARG A 295 28.96 -11.14 -0.44
C ARG A 295 29.68 -9.98 0.23
N PHE A 296 30.07 -8.96 -0.53
CA PHE A 296 30.81 -7.79 -0.02
C PHE A 296 29.96 -6.52 0.01
N GLN A 297 28.64 -6.69 0.21
CA GLN A 297 27.68 -5.59 0.15
C GLN A 297 28.02 -4.42 1.08
N GLU A 298 28.54 -4.71 2.27
CA GLU A 298 28.82 -3.71 3.33
C GLU A 298 30.28 -3.22 3.37
N THR A 299 31.14 -3.70 2.47
CA THR A 299 32.58 -3.39 2.45
C THR A 299 33.04 -2.98 1.06
N PRO A 300 32.63 -1.79 0.56
CA PRO A 300 32.90 -1.35 -0.81
C PRO A 300 34.40 -1.31 -1.17
N GLU A 301 35.27 -1.04 -0.20
CA GLU A 301 36.72 -1.02 -0.34
C GLU A 301 37.27 -2.44 -0.57
N VAL A 302 36.69 -3.43 0.10
CA VAL A 302 37.01 -4.84 -0.08
C VAL A 302 36.42 -5.37 -1.38
N LEU A 303 35.21 -4.93 -1.74
CA LEU A 303 34.53 -5.31 -2.99
C LEU A 303 35.44 -5.06 -4.19
N LYS A 304 36.02 -3.86 -4.30
CA LYS A 304 36.87 -3.49 -5.44
C LYS A 304 38.04 -4.46 -5.61
N ARG A 305 38.76 -4.73 -4.52
CA ARG A 305 39.89 -5.68 -4.51
C ARG A 305 39.43 -7.08 -4.90
N LYS A 306 38.35 -7.57 -4.29
CA LYS A 306 37.78 -8.90 -4.56
C LYS A 306 37.30 -9.07 -6.00
N VAL A 307 36.74 -8.02 -6.59
CA VAL A 307 36.28 -8.03 -7.99
C VAL A 307 37.45 -7.95 -8.95
N LEU A 308 38.36 -6.99 -8.78
CA LEU A 308 39.39 -6.69 -9.79
C LEU A 308 40.61 -7.61 -9.69
N GLU A 309 41.09 -7.89 -8.49
CA GLU A 309 42.32 -8.65 -8.28
C GLU A 309 42.03 -10.15 -8.24
N GLU A 310 41.02 -10.57 -7.47
CA GLU A 310 40.71 -12.00 -7.31
C GLU A 310 39.77 -12.50 -8.42
N PHE A 311 38.59 -11.91 -8.59
CA PHE A 311 37.59 -12.44 -9.52
C PHE A 311 37.95 -12.26 -10.99
N CYS A 312 38.33 -11.04 -11.38
CA CYS A 312 38.73 -10.70 -12.76
C CYS A 312 40.20 -11.01 -13.04
N GLY A 313 41.07 -11.07 -12.02
CA GLY A 313 42.52 -11.20 -12.18
C GLY A 313 43.08 -12.61 -12.11
N GLU A 314 42.37 -13.59 -11.53
CA GLU A 314 42.89 -14.96 -11.36
C GLU A 314 42.73 -15.89 -12.58
N SER A 315 43.61 -16.91 -12.56
CA SER A 315 44.17 -17.74 -13.64
C SER A 315 43.26 -18.13 -14.82
N LEU A 316 42.02 -18.57 -14.59
CA LEU A 316 41.15 -19.09 -15.67
C LEU A 316 40.22 -18.05 -16.29
N ARG A 317 39.98 -16.93 -15.60
CA ARG A 317 39.01 -15.90 -16.00
C ARG A 317 39.68 -14.68 -16.61
N ARG A 318 40.92 -14.41 -16.20
CA ARG A 318 41.73 -13.24 -16.56
C ARG A 318 41.66 -12.87 -18.03
N ARG A 319 41.88 -13.84 -18.93
CA ARG A 319 41.91 -13.60 -20.37
C ARG A 319 40.62 -12.98 -20.91
N ALA A 320 39.45 -13.34 -20.38
CA ALA A 320 38.17 -12.81 -20.84
C ALA A 320 37.87 -11.40 -20.29
N TRP A 321 38.39 -11.07 -19.10
CA TRP A 321 38.14 -9.77 -18.44
C TRP A 321 39.15 -8.70 -18.85
N GLU A 322 40.39 -9.08 -19.15
CA GLU A 322 41.49 -8.18 -19.56
C GLU A 322 41.61 -8.03 -21.08
N SER A 323 40.90 -8.84 -21.86
CA SER A 323 40.86 -8.66 -23.32
C SER A 323 40.24 -7.31 -23.65
N ALA A 324 40.97 -6.52 -24.45
CA ALA A 324 40.50 -5.23 -24.94
C ALA A 324 40.28 -5.22 -26.48
N GLY A 325 40.72 -6.25 -27.20
CA GLY A 325 40.64 -6.26 -28.68
C GLY A 325 41.46 -5.09 -29.26
N THR A 326 40.87 -4.35 -30.20
CA THR A 326 41.41 -3.06 -30.69
C THR A 326 41.03 -1.88 -29.79
N GLN A 327 40.14 -2.09 -28.81
CA GLN A 327 39.78 -1.06 -27.85
C GLN A 327 40.93 -0.85 -26.88
N ARG A 328 41.16 0.41 -26.46
CA ARG A 328 42.15 0.73 -25.41
C ARG A 328 41.65 0.44 -23.99
N ARG A 329 40.46 -0.15 -23.85
CA ARG A 329 39.75 -0.33 -22.56
C ARG A 329 39.10 -1.71 -22.51
N SER A 330 39.49 -2.52 -21.54
CA SER A 330 38.89 -3.84 -21.28
C SER A 330 37.63 -3.72 -20.40
N LEU A 331 36.90 -4.83 -20.24
CA LEU A 331 35.77 -4.88 -19.30
C LEU A 331 36.23 -4.73 -17.84
N LYS A 332 37.42 -5.23 -17.50
CA LYS A 332 38.02 -5.01 -16.18
C LYS A 332 38.23 -3.52 -15.91
N ASP A 333 38.74 -2.77 -16.90
CA ASP A 333 38.96 -1.32 -16.77
C ASP A 333 37.64 -0.55 -16.69
N ALA A 334 36.60 -1.03 -17.41
CA ALA A 334 35.28 -0.44 -17.36
C ALA A 334 34.63 -0.61 -15.97
N ILE A 335 34.76 -1.79 -15.38
CA ILE A 335 34.29 -2.07 -14.02
C ILE A 335 35.10 -1.30 -12.97
N ASP A 336 36.42 -1.21 -13.13
CA ASP A 336 37.28 -0.46 -12.21
C ASP A 336 36.87 1.01 -12.14
N ALA A 337 36.70 1.67 -13.29
CA ALA A 337 36.27 3.05 -13.36
C ALA A 337 34.89 3.27 -12.71
N ALA A 338 33.93 2.39 -13.01
CA ALA A 338 32.57 2.46 -12.47
C ALA A 338 32.55 2.27 -10.94
N LEU A 339 33.27 1.26 -10.44
CA LEU A 339 33.37 1.01 -9.00
C LEU A 339 34.12 2.12 -8.29
N LYS A 340 35.23 2.63 -8.85
CA LYS A 340 35.99 3.74 -8.26
C LYS A 340 35.09 4.97 -8.05
N GLY A 341 34.34 5.38 -9.08
CA GLY A 341 33.41 6.51 -8.98
C GLY A 341 32.29 6.27 -7.95
N ALA A 342 31.71 5.08 -7.93
CA ALA A 342 30.64 4.74 -6.98
C ALA A 342 31.14 4.67 -5.53
N ILE A 343 32.34 4.13 -5.29
CA ILE A 343 32.96 4.03 -3.97
C ILE A 343 33.34 5.40 -3.45
N GLU A 344 33.97 6.26 -4.27
CA GLU A 344 34.31 7.63 -3.87
C GLU A 344 33.06 8.45 -3.52
N ALA A 345 31.97 8.30 -4.28
CA ALA A 345 30.70 8.96 -3.99
C ALA A 345 30.03 8.41 -2.71
N SER A 346 30.14 7.11 -2.48
CA SER A 346 29.62 6.43 -1.29
C SER A 346 30.37 6.82 -0.01
N LEU A 347 31.70 6.95 -0.09
CA LEU A 347 32.55 7.32 1.04
C LEU A 347 32.41 8.78 1.47
N LYS A 348 32.00 9.67 0.55
CA LYS A 348 31.73 11.09 0.84
C LYS A 348 30.40 11.31 1.58
N ASP A 349 29.55 10.29 1.68
CA ASP A 349 28.30 10.37 2.43
C ASP A 349 28.56 10.28 3.94
N ALA A 350 28.51 11.42 4.62
CA ALA A 350 28.78 11.55 6.05
C ALA A 350 27.84 10.71 6.95
N ARG A 351 26.68 10.28 6.44
CA ARG A 351 25.72 9.44 7.18
C ARG A 351 26.03 7.94 7.05
N GLY A 352 26.84 7.56 6.06
CA GLY A 352 27.16 6.17 5.76
C GLY A 352 26.01 5.38 5.13
N ASP A 353 24.91 6.06 4.78
CA ASP A 353 23.68 5.45 4.26
C ASP A 353 23.90 4.88 2.85
N ARG A 354 24.90 5.37 2.10
CA ARG A 354 25.21 4.93 0.73
C ARG A 354 26.27 3.83 0.62
N ARG A 355 26.77 3.27 1.74
CA ARG A 355 27.86 2.25 1.72
C ARG A 355 27.57 1.03 0.84
N GLY A 356 26.33 0.54 0.84
CA GLY A 356 25.91 -0.61 0.04
C GLY A 356 25.66 -0.33 -1.45
N PHE A 357 25.69 0.94 -1.87
CA PHE A 357 25.35 1.36 -3.23
C PHE A 357 26.24 0.73 -4.32
N PRO A 358 27.59 0.75 -4.23
CA PRO A 358 28.45 0.23 -5.30
C PRO A 358 28.23 -1.27 -5.54
N SER A 359 28.06 -2.03 -4.47
CA SER A 359 27.80 -3.47 -4.49
C SER A 359 26.44 -3.78 -5.12
N LEU A 360 25.40 -3.03 -4.75
CA LEU A 360 24.05 -3.24 -5.28
C LEU A 360 23.93 -2.83 -6.76
N ALA A 361 24.62 -1.76 -7.17
CA ALA A 361 24.70 -1.36 -8.57
C ALA A 361 25.43 -2.41 -9.41
N LEU A 362 26.55 -2.95 -8.91
CA LEU A 362 27.29 -4.04 -9.57
C LEU A 362 26.44 -5.31 -9.68
N TYR A 363 25.69 -5.65 -8.63
CA TYR A 363 24.75 -6.76 -8.63
C TYR A 363 23.71 -6.63 -9.76
N HIS A 364 23.06 -5.46 -9.87
CA HIS A 364 22.06 -5.23 -10.91
C HIS A 364 22.68 -5.21 -12.31
N ALA A 365 23.88 -4.64 -12.46
CA ALA A 365 24.61 -4.67 -13.72
C ALA A 365 24.94 -6.10 -14.16
N ALA A 366 25.40 -6.95 -13.25
CA ALA A 366 25.71 -8.35 -13.54
C ALA A 366 24.46 -9.18 -13.91
N VAL A 367 23.33 -8.93 -13.25
CA VAL A 367 22.03 -9.54 -13.62
C VAL A 367 21.64 -9.14 -15.04
N GLU A 368 21.69 -7.84 -15.36
CA GLU A 368 21.29 -7.34 -16.67
C GLU A 368 22.25 -7.80 -17.78
N MET A 369 23.56 -7.85 -17.52
CA MET A 369 24.54 -8.43 -18.46
C MET A 369 24.21 -9.90 -18.77
N GLY A 370 23.88 -10.69 -17.75
CA GLY A 370 23.43 -12.08 -17.94
C GLY A 370 22.17 -12.18 -18.80
N ARG A 371 21.23 -11.22 -18.68
CA ARG A 371 20.03 -11.12 -19.50
C ARG A 371 20.35 -10.73 -20.94
N LEU A 372 21.18 -9.71 -21.15
CA LEU A 372 21.56 -9.20 -22.46
C LEU A 372 22.33 -10.24 -23.28
N LEU A 373 23.25 -10.98 -22.65
CA LEU A 373 23.99 -12.08 -23.28
C LEU A 373 23.10 -13.30 -23.60
N ALA A 374 21.96 -13.45 -22.91
CA ALA A 374 21.01 -14.53 -23.16
C ALA A 374 19.99 -14.20 -24.25
N ARG A 375 19.89 -12.93 -24.69
CA ARG A 375 19.00 -12.57 -25.80
C ARG A 375 19.52 -13.20 -27.09
N PRO A 376 18.65 -13.87 -27.88
CA PRO A 376 19.06 -14.36 -29.19
C PRO A 376 19.48 -13.16 -30.05
N THR A 377 20.69 -13.22 -30.63
CA THR A 377 21.14 -12.28 -31.66
C THR A 377 20.14 -12.29 -32.82
N GLU A 378 19.82 -11.13 -33.38
CA GLU A 378 18.81 -10.98 -34.45
C GLU A 378 19.08 -11.88 -35.67
N GLU A 379 20.34 -12.29 -35.91
CA GLU A 379 20.71 -13.27 -36.93
C GLU A 379 20.09 -14.66 -36.71
N LYS A 380 19.93 -15.12 -35.46
CA LYS A 380 19.27 -16.40 -35.15
C LYS A 380 17.75 -16.35 -35.32
N ARG A 381 17.14 -15.15 -35.28
CA ARG A 381 15.70 -14.98 -35.56
C ARG A 381 15.38 -15.05 -37.05
N LYS A 382 16.27 -14.57 -37.92
CA LYS A 382 16.08 -14.65 -39.38
C LYS A 382 16.38 -16.04 -39.97
N GLY A 383 17.19 -16.87 -39.31
CA GLY A 383 17.49 -18.25 -39.75
C GLY A 383 16.47 -19.32 -39.34
N GLY A 384 15.48 -18.98 -38.51
CA GLY A 384 14.51 -19.94 -37.93
C GLY A 384 13.16 -20.06 -38.64
N SER A 385 12.98 -19.42 -39.80
CA SER A 385 11.76 -19.52 -40.61
C SER A 385 12.07 -20.05 -42.01
N ARG A 386 12.69 -21.24 -42.07
CA ARG A 386 12.65 -22.16 -43.21
C ARG A 386 12.94 -23.56 -42.70
N ARG A 387 11.90 -24.24 -42.23
CA ARG A 387 11.62 -25.65 -42.48
C ARG A 387 10.19 -25.94 -42.09
#